data_AF-T0RD07-F1
#
_entry.id   AF-T0RD07-F1
#
_cell.length_a   1.000
_cell.length_b   1.000
_cell.length_c   1.000
_cell.angle_alpha   90.00
_cell.angle_beta   90.00
_cell.angle_gamma   90.00
#
_symmetry.space_group_name_H-M   'P 1'
#
loop_
_entity.id
_entity.type
_entity.pdbx_description
1 polymer ?
#
loop_
_entity_poly.entity_id
_entity_poly.type
_entity_poly.pdbx_seq_one_letter_code
_entity_poly.pdbx_strand_id
1 'polypeptide(L)'
;MFISDERIKLLLGSCEDEAQLRPLFHYLSHSYKTNPNHKETGEMLFSFVDESEYDLPQWIEAIAIFHQWLTEKNRTTTFPKMLGYISCCTQSPENKMLKYQLKDILNDMLKTHGYVG
;
A
#
# COMPACT_ATOMS: atom_id res chain seq x y z
N MET A 1 -0.89 15.94 -14.35
CA MET A 1 -0.74 14.47 -14.50
C MET A 1 -1.00 13.85 -13.13
N PHE A 2 -1.76 12.75 -13.06
CA PHE A 2 -2.10 12.07 -11.80
C PHE A 2 -0.93 11.20 -11.31
N ILE A 3 -0.37 10.40 -12.21
CA ILE A 3 0.89 9.64 -12.08
C ILE A 3 1.59 9.74 -13.43
N SER A 4 2.92 9.86 -13.44
CA SER A 4 3.70 9.87 -14.69
C SER A 4 3.73 8.49 -15.37
N ASP A 5 3.89 8.46 -16.70
CA ASP A 5 3.99 7.19 -17.44
C ASP A 5 5.16 6.32 -16.95
N GLU A 6 6.26 6.95 -16.51
CA GLU A 6 7.42 6.26 -15.90
C GLU A 6 7.04 5.56 -14.61
N ARG A 7 6.28 6.23 -13.74
CA ARG A 7 5.80 5.66 -12.48
C ARG A 7 4.78 4.55 -12.69
N ILE A 8 3.93 4.67 -13.72
CA ILE A 8 3.04 3.56 -14.13
C ILE A 8 3.87 2.36 -14.58
N LYS A 9 4.88 2.56 -15.42
CA LYS A 9 5.78 1.48 -15.86
C LYS A 9 6.49 0.84 -14.67
N LEU A 10 6.94 1.64 -13.71
CA LEU A 10 7.59 1.15 -12.51
C LEU A 10 6.63 0.28 -11.68
N LEU A 11 5.39 0.73 -11.44
CA LEU A 11 4.37 -0.07 -10.75
C LEU A 11 4.12 -1.41 -11.45
N LEU A 12 3.92 -1.38 -12.77
CA LEU A 12 3.66 -2.59 -13.55
C LEU A 12 4.85 -3.55 -13.54
N GLY A 13 6.09 -3.01 -13.58
CA GLY A 13 7.32 -3.81 -13.54
C GLY A 13 7.67 -4.34 -12.16
N SER A 14 7.12 -3.76 -11.09
CA SER A 14 7.31 -4.21 -9.70
C SER A 14 6.22 -5.16 -9.21
N CYS A 15 5.17 -5.39 -10.00
CA CYS A 15 4.17 -6.40 -9.69
C CYS A 15 4.66 -7.78 -10.15
N GLU A 16 4.53 -8.78 -9.28
CA GLU A 16 4.85 -10.18 -9.58
C GLU A 16 3.66 -10.91 -10.21
N ASP A 17 2.42 -10.53 -9.89
CA ASP A 17 1.21 -11.19 -10.38
C ASP A 17 -0.03 -10.27 -10.55
N GLU A 18 -1.11 -10.84 -11.09
CA GLU A 18 -2.38 -10.13 -11.29
C GLU A 18 -3.09 -9.78 -9.97
N ALA A 19 -2.86 -10.57 -8.91
CA ALA A 19 -3.47 -10.33 -7.60
C ALA A 19 -2.93 -9.05 -6.96
N GLN A 20 -1.70 -8.65 -7.29
CA GLN A 20 -1.10 -7.37 -6.89
C GLN A 20 -1.60 -6.18 -7.74
N LEU A 21 -1.79 -6.40 -9.05
CA LEU A 21 -2.23 -5.35 -9.97
C LEU A 21 -3.65 -4.87 -9.69
N ARG A 22 -4.59 -5.80 -9.43
CA ARG A 22 -6.02 -5.47 -9.27
C ARG A 22 -6.29 -4.47 -8.13
N PRO A 23 -5.78 -4.66 -6.90
CA PRO A 23 -5.93 -3.69 -5.82
C PRO A 23 -5.37 -2.31 -6.18
N LEU A 24 -4.17 -2.26 -6.77
CA LEU A 24 -3.55 -1.00 -7.18
C LEU A 24 -4.43 -0.24 -8.16
N PHE A 25 -4.90 -0.89 -9.22
CA PHE A 25 -5.80 -0.26 -10.19
C PHE A 25 -7.13 0.17 -9.56
N HIS A 26 -7.69 -0.66 -8.67
CA HIS A 26 -8.91 -0.33 -7.95
C HIS A 26 -8.74 0.99 -7.17
N TYR A 27 -7.71 1.09 -6.34
CA TYR A 27 -7.47 2.25 -5.50
C TYR A 27 -7.04 3.49 -6.30
N LEU A 28 -6.13 3.34 -7.25
CA LEU A 28 -5.66 4.45 -8.09
C LEU A 28 -6.79 5.01 -8.96
N SER A 29 -7.59 4.15 -9.61
CA SER A 29 -8.70 4.61 -10.44
C SER A 29 -9.83 5.21 -9.61
N HIS A 30 -10.08 4.69 -8.40
CA HIS A 30 -11.03 5.27 -7.48
C HIS A 30 -10.57 6.67 -7.05
N SER A 31 -9.33 6.80 -6.56
CA SER A 31 -8.76 8.09 -6.14
C SER A 31 -8.73 9.11 -7.27
N TYR A 32 -8.43 8.70 -8.51
CA TYR A 32 -8.50 9.59 -9.68
C TYR A 32 -9.90 10.15 -9.92
N LYS A 33 -10.94 9.32 -9.74
CA LYS A 33 -12.35 9.70 -10.00
C LYS A 33 -12.97 10.52 -8.85
N THR A 34 -12.57 10.26 -7.61
CA THR A 34 -13.28 10.77 -6.43
C THR A 34 -12.54 11.84 -5.66
N ASN A 35 -11.22 11.98 -5.85
CA ASN A 35 -10.42 12.95 -5.09
C ASN A 35 -10.11 14.22 -5.92
N PRO A 36 -10.58 15.42 -5.51
CA PRO A 36 -10.15 16.66 -6.15
C PRO A 36 -8.63 16.87 -6.06
N ASN A 37 -7.96 16.30 -5.04
CA ASN A 37 -6.51 16.27 -4.86
C ASN A 37 -5.88 14.97 -5.37
N HIS A 38 -6.47 14.32 -6.38
CA HIS A 38 -5.97 13.07 -6.94
C HIS A 38 -4.46 13.11 -7.24
N LYS A 39 -3.92 14.23 -7.74
CA LYS A 39 -2.47 14.36 -8.01
C LYS A 39 -1.60 14.03 -6.79
N GLU A 40 -1.99 14.49 -5.60
CA GLU A 40 -1.26 14.19 -4.35
C GLU A 40 -1.38 12.70 -3.99
N THR A 41 -2.55 12.09 -4.24
CA THR A 41 -2.78 10.67 -3.94
C THR A 41 -2.02 9.74 -4.89
N GLY A 42 -1.83 10.12 -6.15
CA GLY A 42 -1.08 9.32 -7.13
C GLY A 42 0.40 9.18 -6.79
N GLU A 43 0.99 10.25 -6.23
CA GLU A 43 2.40 10.28 -5.85
C GLU A 43 2.64 9.73 -4.44
N MET A 44 1.61 9.73 -3.59
CA MET A 44 1.68 9.36 -2.17
C MET A 44 2.30 7.99 -1.91
N LEU A 45 1.96 6.97 -2.72
CA LEU A 45 2.57 5.64 -2.60
C LEU A 45 4.09 5.72 -2.67
N PHE A 46 4.62 6.42 -3.67
CA PHE A 46 6.06 6.54 -3.86
C PHE A 46 6.70 7.37 -2.75
N SER A 47 6.05 8.43 -2.27
CA SER A 47 6.55 9.17 -1.11
C SER A 47 6.70 8.28 0.12
N PHE A 48 5.72 7.42 0.40
CA PHE A 48 5.83 6.45 1.50
C PHE A 48 6.89 5.37 1.26
N VAL A 49 7.06 4.91 0.02
CA VAL A 49 8.13 3.98 -0.35
C VAL A 49 9.49 4.62 -0.09
N ASP A 50 9.71 5.82 -0.63
CA ASP A 50 10.97 6.58 -0.52
C ASP A 50 11.33 6.92 0.93
N GLU A 51 10.34 7.14 1.80
CA GLU A 51 10.51 7.42 3.23
C GLU A 51 10.70 6.16 4.09
N SER A 52 10.57 4.97 3.49
CA SER A 52 10.67 3.68 4.20
C SER A 52 11.94 2.91 3.86
N GLU A 53 12.28 1.90 4.66
CA GLU A 53 13.37 0.97 4.34
C GLU A 53 12.96 -0.13 3.33
N TYR A 54 11.72 -0.07 2.84
CA TYR A 54 11.12 -1.07 1.98
C TYR A 54 11.00 -0.57 0.56
N ASP A 55 11.30 -1.44 -0.40
CA ASP A 55 11.18 -1.15 -1.81
C ASP A 55 9.73 -1.25 -2.31
N LEU A 56 9.51 -0.77 -3.55
CA LEU A 56 8.19 -0.75 -4.16
C LEU A 56 7.54 -2.15 -4.26
N PRO A 57 8.23 -3.24 -4.64
CA PRO A 57 7.65 -4.58 -4.63
C PRO A 57 7.06 -4.99 -3.27
N GLN A 58 7.79 -4.74 -2.18
CA GLN A 58 7.29 -5.06 -0.84
C GLN A 58 6.06 -4.24 -0.47
N TRP A 59 6.00 -2.97 -0.87
CA TRP A 59 4.82 -2.13 -0.70
C TRP A 59 3.61 -2.63 -1.51
N ILE A 60 3.84 -3.07 -2.74
CA ILE A 60 2.81 -3.65 -3.61
C ILE A 60 2.25 -4.94 -2.99
N GLU A 61 3.12 -5.82 -2.51
CA GLU A 61 2.72 -7.05 -1.81
C GLU A 61 1.90 -6.71 -0.55
N ALA A 62 2.34 -5.72 0.23
CA ALA A 62 1.63 -5.25 1.42
C ALA A 62 0.23 -4.71 1.10
N ILE A 63 0.08 -3.93 0.02
CA ILE A 63 -1.23 -3.42 -0.44
C ILE A 63 -2.15 -4.58 -0.83
N ALA A 64 -1.64 -5.59 -1.54
CA ALA A 64 -2.41 -6.77 -1.91
C ALA A 64 -2.91 -7.54 -0.68
N ILE A 65 -2.02 -7.80 0.29
CA ILE A 65 -2.36 -8.47 1.56
C ILE A 65 -3.41 -7.67 2.32
N PHE A 66 -3.24 -6.35 2.44
CA PHE A 66 -4.20 -5.50 3.12
C PHE A 66 -5.57 -5.56 2.42
N HIS A 67 -5.59 -5.42 1.10
CA HIS A 67 -6.82 -5.47 0.32
C HIS A 67 -7.55 -6.81 0.47
N GLN A 68 -6.81 -7.92 0.46
CA GLN A 68 -7.36 -9.25 0.71
C GLN A 68 -7.96 -9.31 2.12
N TRP A 69 -7.25 -8.85 3.15
CA TRP A 69 -7.75 -8.83 4.52
C TRP A 69 -9.05 -8.02 4.65
N LEU A 70 -9.13 -6.85 4.00
CA LEU A 70 -10.36 -6.05 3.97
C LEU A 70 -11.51 -6.82 3.33
N THR A 71 -11.25 -7.47 2.20
CA THR A 71 -12.23 -8.28 1.47
C THR A 71 -12.77 -9.41 2.34
N GLU A 72 -11.88 -10.15 3.01
CA GLU A 72 -12.25 -11.25 3.91
C GLU A 72 -13.06 -10.78 5.12
N LYS A 73 -12.84 -9.53 5.58
CA LYS A 73 -13.58 -8.92 6.69
C LYS A 73 -14.83 -8.14 6.24
N ASN A 74 -15.15 -8.13 4.94
CA ASN A 74 -16.21 -7.29 4.35
C ASN A 74 -16.09 -5.81 4.73
N ARG A 75 -14.86 -5.28 4.68
CA ARG A 75 -14.52 -3.89 5.01
C ARG A 75 -14.01 -3.15 3.77
N THR A 76 -14.07 -1.83 3.82
CA THR A 76 -13.52 -0.95 2.79
C THR A 76 -12.69 0.15 3.45
N THR A 77 -11.80 0.77 2.68
CA THR A 77 -11.03 1.93 3.10
C THR A 77 -10.64 2.79 1.92
N THR A 78 -10.16 4.01 2.19
CA THR A 78 -9.57 4.87 1.17
C THR A 78 -8.08 4.55 1.01
N PHE A 79 -7.54 4.78 -0.19
CA PHE A 79 -6.13 4.49 -0.46
C PHE A 79 -5.16 5.22 0.47
N PRO A 80 -5.33 6.54 0.78
CA PRO A 80 -4.46 7.23 1.72
C PRO A 80 -4.47 6.60 3.12
N LYS A 81 -5.63 6.13 3.61
CA LYS A 81 -5.73 5.51 4.94
C LYS A 81 -5.05 4.14 4.97
N MET A 82 -5.14 3.37 3.89
CA MET A 82 -4.40 2.11 3.74
C MET A 82 -2.88 2.36 3.75
N LEU A 83 -2.41 3.27 2.91
CA LEU A 83 -0.98 3.61 2.83
C LEU A 83 -0.43 4.13 4.16
N GLY A 84 -1.20 4.98 4.84
CA GLY A 84 -0.84 5.47 6.18
C GLY A 84 -0.72 4.35 7.21
N TYR A 85 -1.62 3.37 7.20
CA TYR A 85 -1.48 2.21 8.10
C TYR A 85 -0.24 1.38 7.79
N ILE A 86 0.01 1.09 6.50
CA ILE A 86 1.20 0.33 6.08
C ILE A 86 2.47 1.11 6.49
N SER A 87 2.50 2.44 6.29
CA SER A 87 3.59 3.30 6.76
C SER A 87 3.80 3.24 8.27
N CYS A 88 2.73 3.23 9.08
CA CYS A 88 2.85 3.02 10.52
C CYS A 88 3.47 1.66 10.86
N CYS A 89 3.20 0.62 10.07
CA CYS A 89 3.83 -0.69 10.25
C CYS A 89 5.33 -0.64 9.97
N THR A 90 5.79 0.12 8.97
CA THR A 90 7.23 0.24 8.66
C THR A 90 8.00 0.93 9.78
N GLN A 91 7.36 1.81 10.55
CA GLN A 91 7.97 2.61 11.61
C GLN A 91 7.99 1.93 13.00
N SER A 92 7.46 0.71 13.13
CA SER A 92 7.36 0.05 14.43
C SER A 92 8.74 -0.23 15.06
N PRO A 93 8.89 -0.12 16.40
CA PRO A 93 10.19 -0.35 17.06
C PRO A 93 10.75 -1.76 16.87
N GLU A 94 9.85 -2.74 16.76
CA GLU A 94 10.18 -4.16 16.54
C GLU A 94 10.96 -4.35 15.24
N ASN A 95 10.65 -3.53 14.23
CA ASN A 95 11.30 -3.57 12.93
C ASN A 95 12.71 -2.96 12.92
N LYS A 96 13.04 -2.11 13.89
CA LYS A 96 14.38 -1.50 14.01
C LYS A 96 15.42 -2.47 14.57
N MET A 97 15.00 -3.59 15.17
CA MET A 97 15.89 -4.57 15.80
C MET A 97 16.15 -5.79 14.92
N LEU A 98 15.21 -6.18 14.06
CA LEU A 98 15.29 -7.33 13.17
C LEU A 98 14.68 -6.96 11.81
N LYS A 99 15.42 -7.21 10.72
CA LYS A 99 14.94 -6.95 9.35
C LYS A 99 13.85 -7.95 8.97
N TYR A 100 12.61 -7.66 9.32
CA TYR A 100 11.46 -8.42 8.85
C TYR A 100 10.99 -7.93 7.48
N GLN A 101 10.40 -8.82 6.70
CA GLN A 101 9.74 -8.44 5.46
C GLN A 101 8.47 -7.63 5.80
N LEU A 102 8.15 -6.60 5.01
CA LEU A 102 7.00 -5.74 5.28
C LEU A 102 5.68 -6.53 5.43
N LYS A 103 5.52 -7.58 4.63
CA LYS A 103 4.36 -8.46 4.67
C LYS A 103 4.15 -9.15 6.02
N ASP A 104 5.24 -9.56 6.68
CA ASP A 104 5.16 -10.31 7.93
C ASP A 104 4.68 -9.38 9.04
N ILE A 105 5.25 -8.17 9.09
CA ILE A 105 4.85 -7.12 10.03
C ILE A 105 3.39 -6.73 9.81
N LEU A 106 3.00 -6.50 8.56
CA LEU A 106 1.63 -6.12 8.24
C LEU A 106 0.64 -7.21 8.67
N ASN A 107 0.95 -8.48 8.40
CA ASN A 107 0.11 -9.60 8.80
C ASN A 107 -0.02 -9.68 10.33
N ASP A 108 1.08 -9.54 11.06
CA ASP A 108 1.07 -9.56 12.52
C ASP A 108 0.28 -8.39 13.11
N MET A 109 0.44 -7.18 12.55
CA MET A 109 -0.32 -5.99 12.94
C MET A 109 -1.83 -6.14 12.67
N LEU A 110 -2.21 -6.63 11.48
CA LEU A 110 -3.61 -6.88 11.12
C LEU A 110 -4.23 -8.02 11.95
N LYS A 111 -3.43 -9.02 12.35
CA LYS A 111 -3.90 -10.13 13.19
C LYS A 111 -4.06 -9.71 14.65
N THR A 112 -3.12 -8.93 15.17
CA THR A 112 -3.06 -8.53 16.58
C THR A 112 -3.98 -7.37 16.89
N HIS A 113 -3.96 -6.34 16.04
CA HIS A 113 -4.68 -5.08 16.26
C HIS A 113 -5.83 -4.87 15.27
N GLY A 114 -5.78 -5.53 14.11
CA GLY A 114 -6.74 -5.29 13.04
C GLY A 114 -6.60 -3.89 12.45
N TYR A 115 -7.67 -3.47 11.77
CA TYR A 115 -7.76 -2.15 11.16
C TYR A 115 -9.10 -1.49 11.46
N VAL A 116 -9.05 -0.27 11.99
CA VAL A 116 -10.21 0.59 12.22
C VAL A 116 -9.95 1.87 11.44
N GLY A 117 -10.67 2.07 10.34
CA GLY A 117 -10.46 3.16 9.38
C GLY A 117 -11.74 3.89 9.05
#